data_AF-A0A926HPA4-F1
#
_entry.id   AF-A0A926HPA4-F1
#
_cell.length_a   1.000
_cell.length_b   1.000
_cell.length_c   1.000
_cell.angle_alpha   90.00
_cell.angle_beta   90.00
_cell.angle_gamma   90.00
#
_symmetry.space_group_name_H-M   'P 1'
#
loop_
_entity.id
_entity.type
_entity.pdbx_description
1 polymer ?
#
loop_
_entity_poly.entity_id
_entity_poly.type
_entity_poly.pdbx_seq_one_letter_code
_entity_poly.pdbx_strand_id
1 'polypeptide(L)'
;MRSATQGEKAALVQELRKEGHRLNDLLDAIGLSRSTYYYELGRTDKVRERNADLSSEIVSIFNENRKRYGVRRVHRELLNRGFLVNHKRVQRIMNQLGLFGKRPKEKYHSYKG
;
A
#
# COMPACT_ATOMS: atom_id res chain seq x y z
N MET A 1 -21.84 -0.67 -2.04
CA MET A 1 -20.75 -0.02 -2.81
C MET A 1 -19.91 0.78 -1.85
N ARG A 2 -18.57 0.69 -1.91
CA ARG A 2 -17.69 1.59 -1.13
C ARG A 2 -17.69 2.95 -1.82
N SER A 3 -17.97 4.01 -1.08
CA SER A 3 -17.81 5.39 -1.55
C SER A 3 -16.31 5.74 -1.62
N ALA A 4 -15.93 6.61 -2.54
CA ALA A 4 -14.56 7.11 -2.64
C ALA A 4 -14.14 7.82 -1.34
N THR A 5 -12.90 7.60 -0.93
CA THR A 5 -12.30 8.26 0.24
C THR A 5 -12.14 9.76 0.00
N GLN A 6 -12.04 10.56 1.06
CA GLN A 6 -11.85 12.00 0.94
C GLN A 6 -10.54 12.36 0.20
N GLY A 7 -9.49 11.55 0.37
CA GLY A 7 -8.24 11.70 -0.37
C GLY A 7 -8.38 11.42 -1.87
N GLU A 8 -9.11 10.37 -2.25
CA GLU A 8 -9.41 10.07 -3.67
C GLU A 8 -10.24 11.18 -4.31
N LYS A 9 -11.24 11.70 -3.59
CA LYS A 9 -12.04 12.85 -4.02
C LYS A 9 -11.17 14.10 -4.20
N ALA A 10 -10.28 14.38 -3.24
CA ALA A 10 -9.38 15.52 -3.31
C ALA A 10 -8.38 15.40 -4.48
N ALA A 11 -7.87 14.20 -4.76
CA ALA A 11 -7.00 13.94 -5.91
C ALA A 11 -7.73 14.19 -7.24
N LEU A 12 -8.97 13.71 -7.37
CA LEU A 12 -9.81 13.95 -8.56
C LEU A 12 -10.07 15.45 -8.76
N VAL A 13 -10.42 16.18 -7.69
CA VAL A 13 -10.60 17.65 -7.74
C VAL A 13 -9.30 18.33 -8.17
N GLN A 14 -8.15 17.86 -7.69
CA GLN A 14 -6.85 18.42 -8.05
C GLN A 14 -6.52 18.20 -9.54
N GLU A 15 -6.86 17.05 -10.10
CA GLU A 15 -6.70 16.74 -11.53
C GLU A 15 -7.59 17.63 -12.40
N LEU A 16 -8.90 17.67 -12.13
CA LEU A 16 -9.84 18.51 -12.87
C LEU A 16 -9.53 20.02 -12.74
N ARG A 17 -8.97 20.44 -11.61
CA ARG A 17 -8.49 21.82 -11.43
C ARG A 17 -7.32 22.16 -12.36
N LYS A 18 -6.43 21.20 -12.65
CA LYS A 18 -5.32 21.40 -13.62
C LYS A 18 -5.83 21.54 -15.04
N GLU A 19 -6.95 20.91 -15.36
CA GLU A 19 -7.63 21.00 -16.66
C GLU A 19 -8.36 22.35 -16.86
N GLY A 20 -8.42 23.20 -15.83
CA GLY A 20 -8.93 24.57 -15.91
C GLY A 20 -10.29 24.79 -15.26
N HIS A 21 -10.88 23.77 -14.62
CA HIS A 21 -12.15 23.89 -13.93
C HIS A 21 -12.04 24.69 -12.63
N ARG A 22 -13.10 25.46 -12.31
CA ARG A 22 -13.17 26.26 -11.08
C ARG A 22 -13.31 25.36 -9.85
N LEU A 23 -12.51 25.63 -8.82
CA LEU A 23 -12.46 24.81 -7.61
C LEU A 23 -13.81 24.73 -6.88
N ASN A 24 -14.56 25.83 -6.77
CA ASN A 24 -15.83 25.83 -6.04
C ASN A 24 -16.84 24.86 -6.69
N ASP A 25 -16.99 24.95 -8.01
CA ASP A 25 -17.90 24.08 -8.78
C ASP A 25 -17.55 22.59 -8.61
N LEU A 26 -16.25 22.26 -8.59
CA LEU A 26 -15.77 20.90 -8.35
C LEU A 26 -16.05 20.39 -6.94
N LEU A 27 -15.84 21.25 -5.93
CA LEU A 27 -16.08 20.90 -4.53
C LEU A 27 -17.57 20.67 -4.25
N ASP A 28 -18.43 21.50 -4.82
CA ASP A 28 -19.89 21.37 -4.71
C ASP A 28 -20.39 20.09 -5.40
N ALA A 29 -19.90 19.80 -6.60
CA ALA A 29 -20.27 18.59 -7.35
C ALA A 29 -19.89 17.29 -6.63
N ILE A 30 -18.73 17.26 -5.97
CA ILE A 30 -18.19 16.07 -5.28
C ILE A 30 -18.64 15.98 -3.81
N GLY A 31 -19.21 17.07 -3.28
CA GLY A 31 -19.60 17.21 -1.88
C GLY A 31 -18.39 17.19 -0.94
N LEU A 32 -17.31 17.87 -1.31
CA LEU A 32 -16.07 17.96 -0.53
C LEU A 32 -15.93 19.36 0.07
N SER A 33 -15.75 19.47 1.39
CA SER A 33 -15.52 20.78 1.99
C SER A 33 -14.15 21.34 1.60
N ARG A 34 -14.05 22.67 1.50
CA ARG A 34 -12.79 23.36 1.14
C ARG A 34 -11.66 23.05 2.12
N SER A 35 -11.95 22.97 3.41
CA SER A 35 -10.97 22.61 4.44
C SER A 35 -10.48 21.18 4.28
N THR A 36 -11.38 20.24 3.97
CA THR A 36 -11.01 18.84 3.66
C THR A 36 -10.11 18.76 2.43
N TYR A 37 -10.41 19.50 1.36
CA TYR A 37 -9.56 19.55 0.16
C TYR A 37 -8.13 19.97 0.49
N TYR A 38 -7.93 21.10 1.20
CA TYR A 38 -6.59 21.55 1.56
C TYR A 38 -5.90 20.66 2.59
N TYR A 39 -6.66 20.06 3.52
CA TYR A 39 -6.13 19.09 4.46
C TYR A 39 -5.54 17.88 3.72
N GLU A 40 -6.29 17.27 2.80
CA GLU A 40 -5.80 16.12 2.02
C GLU A 40 -4.65 16.52 1.09
N LEU A 41 -4.65 17.75 0.54
CA LEU A 41 -3.56 18.24 -0.31
C LEU A 41 -2.22 18.39 0.44
N GLY A 42 -2.29 18.81 1.71
CA GLY A 42 -1.11 18.95 2.58
C GLY A 42 -0.74 17.68 3.35
N ARG A 43 -1.54 16.62 3.21
CA ARG A 43 -1.35 15.38 3.96
C ARG A 43 -0.21 14.56 3.36
N THR A 44 0.92 14.51 4.06
CA THR A 44 2.00 13.59 3.74
C THR A 44 1.78 12.23 4.41
N ASP A 45 1.97 11.15 3.65
CA ASP A 45 1.93 9.80 4.21
C ASP A 45 3.26 9.46 4.89
N LYS A 46 3.44 9.99 6.10
CA LYS A 46 4.62 9.76 6.94
C LYS A 46 4.89 8.27 7.20
N VAL A 47 3.85 7.44 7.14
CA VAL A 47 3.99 5.98 7.32
C VAL A 47 4.62 5.37 6.08
N ARG A 48 4.20 5.80 4.88
CA ARG A 48 4.82 5.40 3.62
C ARG A 48 6.28 5.83 3.56
N GLU A 49 6.60 7.08 3.92
CA GLU A 49 7.99 7.57 3.96
C GLU A 49 8.86 6.74 4.89
N ARG A 50 8.42 6.50 6.14
CA ARG A 50 9.16 5.66 7.11
C ARG A 50 9.35 4.21 6.63
N ASN A 51 8.44 3.72 5.80
CA ASN A 51 8.50 2.37 5.26
C ASN A 51 9.18 2.31 3.89
N ALA A 52 9.61 3.42 3.29
CA ALA A 52 10.13 3.45 1.93
C ALA A 52 11.34 2.52 1.77
N ASP A 53 12.35 2.71 2.62
CA ASP A 53 13.59 1.91 2.58
C ASP A 53 13.29 0.42 2.82
N LEU A 54 12.51 0.12 3.85
CA LEU A 54 12.13 -1.25 4.18
C LEU A 54 11.31 -1.91 3.07
N SER A 55 10.46 -1.15 2.39
CA SER A 55 9.64 -1.64 1.27
C SER A 55 10.52 -1.97 0.06
N SER A 56 11.50 -1.11 -0.24
CA SER A 56 12.47 -1.34 -1.30
C SER A 56 13.27 -2.62 -1.04
N GLU A 57 13.77 -2.80 0.18
CA GLU A 57 14.54 -3.98 0.56
C GLU A 57 13.71 -5.27 0.49
N ILE A 58 12.47 -5.23 0.96
CA ILE A 58 11.52 -6.34 0.86
C ILE A 58 11.32 -6.76 -0.61
N VAL A 59 11.19 -5.78 -1.51
CA VAL A 59 11.03 -6.04 -2.96
C VAL A 59 12.31 -6.64 -3.55
N SER A 60 13.49 -6.15 -3.15
CA SER A 60 14.78 -6.71 -3.59
C SER A 60 14.90 -8.18 -3.19
N ILE A 61 14.74 -8.47 -1.89
CA ILE A 61 14.78 -9.85 -1.35
C ILE A 61 13.78 -10.75 -2.09
N PHE A 62 12.56 -10.26 -2.33
CA PHE A 62 11.52 -11.03 -3.00
C PHE A 62 11.92 -11.38 -4.43
N ASN A 63 12.46 -10.42 -5.19
CA ASN A 63 12.88 -10.62 -6.58
C ASN A 63 14.14 -11.48 -6.71
N GLU A 64 15.16 -11.24 -5.88
CA GLU A 64 16.38 -12.05 -5.80
C GLU A 64 16.04 -13.54 -5.58
N ASN A 65 15.05 -13.81 -4.74
CA ASN A 65 14.58 -15.16 -4.43
C ASN A 65 13.50 -15.67 -5.40
N ARG A 66 13.46 -15.13 -6.62
CA ARG A 66 12.55 -15.53 -7.71
C ARG A 66 11.08 -15.54 -7.27
N LYS A 67 10.68 -14.58 -6.43
CA LYS A 67 9.32 -14.41 -5.91
C LYS A 67 8.80 -15.61 -5.09
N ARG A 68 9.70 -16.48 -4.62
CA ARG A 68 9.32 -17.69 -3.84
C ARG A 68 9.16 -17.38 -2.36
N TYR A 69 9.88 -16.39 -1.85
CA TYR A 69 9.92 -16.12 -0.42
C TYR A 69 8.62 -15.45 0.04
N GLY A 70 7.98 -16.05 1.04
CA GLY A 70 6.88 -15.43 1.79
C GLY A 70 7.41 -14.70 3.02
N VAL A 71 6.48 -14.10 3.78
CA VAL A 71 6.74 -13.26 4.96
C VAL A 71 7.84 -13.80 5.89
N ARG A 72 7.76 -15.08 6.27
CA ARG A 72 8.74 -15.69 7.20
C ARG A 72 10.17 -15.70 6.64
N ARG A 73 10.33 -16.00 5.34
CA ARG A 73 11.66 -16.06 4.72
C ARG A 73 12.23 -14.67 4.46
N VAL A 74 11.37 -13.74 4.02
CA VAL A 74 11.75 -12.32 3.85
C VAL A 74 12.16 -11.71 5.20
N HIS A 75 11.39 -11.95 6.26
CA HIS A 75 11.73 -11.46 7.60
C HIS A 75 13.09 -11.96 8.08
N ARG A 76 13.40 -13.24 7.90
CA ARG A 76 14.70 -13.79 8.26
C ARG A 76 15.84 -13.17 7.43
N GLU A 77 15.62 -12.98 6.13
CA GLU A 77 16.62 -12.36 5.25
C GLU A 77 16.87 -10.89 5.63
N LEU A 78 15.82 -10.16 6.02
CA LEU A 78 15.97 -8.80 6.56
C LEU A 78 16.82 -8.78 7.83
N LEU A 79 16.62 -9.72 8.76
CA LEU A 79 17.48 -9.85 9.94
C LEU A 79 18.94 -10.13 9.55
N ASN A 80 19.17 -11.01 8.56
CA ASN A 80 20.52 -11.31 8.07
C ASN A 80 21.21 -10.09 7.45
N ARG A 81 20.44 -9.17 6.85
CA ARG A 81 20.92 -7.90 6.30
C ARG A 81 21.02 -6.78 7.35
N GLY A 82 20.77 -7.07 8.62
CA GLY A 82 20.91 -6.13 9.74
C GLY A 82 19.66 -5.31 10.07
N PHE A 83 18.51 -5.57 9.44
CA PHE A 83 17.27 -4.85 9.74
C PHE A 83 16.59 -5.38 11.01
N LEU A 84 16.52 -4.58 12.06
CA LEU A 84 15.77 -4.90 13.27
C LEU A 84 14.27 -4.61 13.11
N VAL A 85 13.55 -5.53 12.49
CA VAL A 85 12.11 -5.36 12.21
C VAL A 85 11.28 -6.54 12.68
N ASN A 86 10.06 -6.25 13.14
CA ASN A 86 9.09 -7.29 13.52
C ASN A 86 8.42 -7.90 12.28
N HIS A 87 8.25 -9.22 12.28
CA HIS A 87 7.57 -9.97 11.22
C HIS A 87 6.15 -9.45 10.89
N LYS A 88 5.43 -8.87 11.85
CA LYS A 88 4.11 -8.26 11.61
C LYS A 88 4.18 -7.01 10.73
N ARG A 89 5.23 -6.19 10.88
CA ARG A 89 5.47 -5.02 10.03
C ARG A 89 5.79 -5.46 8.60
N VAL A 90 6.67 -6.47 8.46
CA VAL A 90 6.99 -7.09 7.17
C VAL A 90 5.73 -7.66 6.51
N GLN A 91 4.90 -8.39 7.25
CA GLN A 91 3.64 -8.93 6.75
C GLN A 91 2.71 -7.85 6.20
N ARG A 92 2.55 -6.74 6.93
CA ARG A 92 1.70 -5.62 6.51
C ARG A 92 2.20 -5.01 5.20
N ILE A 93 3.50 -4.72 5.12
CA ILE A 93 4.11 -4.11 3.93
C ILE A 93 3.99 -5.07 2.73
N MET A 94 4.34 -6.35 2.90
CA MET A 94 4.20 -7.34 1.83
C MET A 94 2.76 -7.46 1.32
N ASN A 95 1.76 -7.44 2.21
CA ASN A 95 0.36 -7.47 1.81
C ASN A 95 -0.06 -6.19 1.06
N GLN A 96 0.38 -5.01 1.53
CA GLN A 96 0.09 -3.74 0.84
C GLN A 96 0.70 -3.69 -0.57
N LEU A 97 1.85 -4.33 -0.76
CA LEU A 97 2.54 -4.43 -2.05
C LEU A 97 2.08 -5.64 -2.90
N GLY A 98 1.16 -6.48 -2.41
CA GLY A 98 0.70 -7.67 -3.12
C GLY A 98 1.78 -8.75 -3.30
N LEU A 99 2.79 -8.79 -2.44
CA LEU A 99 3.92 -9.71 -2.53
C LEU A 99 3.60 -11.03 -1.81
N PHE A 100 3.21 -12.04 -2.59
CA PHE A 100 2.90 -13.37 -2.07
C PHE A 100 3.94 -14.39 -2.53
N GLY A 101 4.70 -14.92 -1.57
CA GLY A 101 5.60 -16.04 -1.83
C GLY A 101 4.86 -17.32 -2.18
N LYS A 102 5.55 -18.26 -2.83
CA LYS A 102 4.99 -19.57 -3.16
C LYS A 102 4.62 -20.32 -1.88
N ARG A 103 3.40 -20.85 -1.86
CA ARG A 103 2.91 -21.74 -0.80
C ARG A 103 2.83 -23.16 -1.34
N PRO A 104 3.12 -24.19 -0.53
CA PRO A 104 2.81 -25.56 -0.89
C PRO A 104 1.32 -25.69 -1.24
N LYS A 105 1.00 -26.57 -2.20
CA LYS A 105 -0.39 -26.93 -2.46
C LYS A 105 -0.96 -27.56 -1.17
N GLU A 106 -2.21 -27.25 -0.86
CA GLU A 106 -2.93 -27.89 0.23
C GLU A 106 -2.88 -29.42 0.03
N LYS A 107 -2.66 -30.17 1.12
CA LYS A 107 -2.68 -31.63 1.05
C LYS A 107 -4.08 -32.10 0.71
N TYR A 108 -4.17 -33.23 0.00
CA TYR A 108 -5.45 -33.87 -0.28
C TYR A 108 -6.15 -34.25 1.04
N HIS A 109 -7.46 -34.06 1.07
CA HIS A 109 -8.32 -34.49 2.16
C HIS A 109 -9.43 -35.36 1.58
N SER A 110 -9.60 -36.58 2.11
CA SER A 110 -10.52 -37.61 1.59
C SER A 110 -11.98 -37.15 1.48
N TYR A 111 -12.42 -36.20 2.30
CA TYR A 111 -13.77 -35.62 2.22
C TYR A 111 -13.99 -34.73 0.99
N LYS A 112 -12.95 -34.39 0.22
CA LYS A 112 -13.05 -33.54 -0.99
C LYS A 112 -13.28 -34.35 -2.28
N GLY A 113 -13.38 -35.69 -2.21
CA GLY A 113 -13.51 -36.58 -3.38
C GLY A 113 -12.16 -37.00 -3.91
#